data_AF-A0A7Z9NRN1-F1
#
_entry.id   AF-A0A7Z9NRN1-F1
#
_cell.length_a   1.000
_cell.length_b   1.000
_cell.length_c   1.000
_cell.angle_alpha   90.00
_cell.angle_beta   90.00
_cell.angle_gamma   90.00
#
_symmetry.space_group_name_H-M   'P 1'
#
loop_
_entity.id
_entity.type
_entity.pdbx_description
1 polymer ?
#
loop_
_entity_poly.entity_id
_entity_poly.type
_entity_poly.pdbx_seq_one_letter_code
_entity_poly.pdbx_strand_id
1 'polypeptide(L)'
;MFLVSSAALMYEISLSRLLAVELWHHYAFLIISGALLGYGAAGAFRLACSRSIHPLLPVLCFSLLLIPLFLLSSYLPFDPALMALDPLHGGWLLLIFLLLAFPFFLAGLTLNLLLEAYTEHA
;
A
#
# COMPACT_ATOMS: atom_id res chain seq x y z
N MET A 1 3.53 6.54 -15.87
CA MET A 1 3.43 5.12 -15.45
C MET A 1 4.75 4.61 -14.87
N PHE A 2 5.84 4.58 -15.63
CA PHE A 2 7.14 4.02 -15.20
C PHE A 2 7.61 4.50 -13.82
N LEU A 3 7.64 5.81 -13.58
CA LEU A 3 8.09 6.39 -12.30
C LEU A 3 7.22 5.97 -11.11
N VAL A 4 5.89 5.87 -11.30
CA VAL A 4 4.95 5.48 -10.25
C VAL A 4 5.11 3.99 -9.92
N SER A 5 5.24 3.14 -10.94
CA SER A 5 5.50 1.71 -10.74
C SER A 5 6.86 1.47 -10.08
N SER A 6 7.90 2.19 -10.49
CA SER A 6 9.23 2.10 -9.87
C SER A 6 9.21 2.56 -8.41
N ALA A 7 8.54 3.67 -8.09
CA ALA A 7 8.37 4.14 -6.72
C ALA A 7 7.61 3.14 -5.85
N ALA A 8 6.53 2.56 -6.36
CA ALA A 8 5.74 1.57 -5.63
C ALA A 8 6.53 0.27 -5.37
N LEU A 9 7.29 -0.22 -6.35
CA LEU A 9 8.18 -1.38 -6.17
C LEU A 9 9.28 -1.09 -5.14
N MET A 10 9.89 0.10 -5.20
CA MET A 10 10.95 0.49 -4.28
C MET A 10 10.42 0.62 -2.84
N TYR A 11 9.17 1.08 -2.69
CA TYR A 11 8.46 1.09 -1.42
C TYR A 11 8.16 -0.32 -0.90
N GLU A 12 7.67 -1.22 -1.77
CA GLU A 12 7.44 -2.63 -1.44
C GLU A 12 8.71 -3.33 -0.95
N ILE A 13 9.82 -3.16 -1.66
CA ILE A 13 11.11 -3.74 -1.29
C ILE A 13 11.59 -3.19 0.05
N SER A 14 11.51 -1.87 0.25
CA SER A 14 11.96 -1.24 1.50
C SER A 14 11.16 -1.73 2.71
N LEU A 15 9.84 -1.82 2.56
CA LEU A 15 8.95 -2.37 3.58
C LEU A 15 9.22 -3.85 3.83
N SER A 16 9.39 -4.67 2.80
CA SER A 16 9.69 -6.10 2.96
C SER A 16 10.98 -6.32 3.76
N ARG A 17 11.97 -5.45 3.56
CA ARG A 17 13.26 -5.51 4.26
C ARG A 17 13.13 -5.08 5.72
N LEU A 18 12.35 -4.05 6.01
CA LEU A 18 12.04 -3.61 7.37
C LEU A 18 11.23 -4.66 8.13
N LEU A 19 10.18 -5.18 7.49
CA LEU A 19 9.31 -6.17 8.09
C LEU A 19 9.98 -7.52 8.26
N ALA A 20 10.98 -7.88 7.45
CA ALA A 20 11.82 -9.05 7.68
C ALA A 20 12.78 -8.89 8.89
N VAL A 21 13.07 -7.65 9.30
CA VAL A 21 13.89 -7.33 10.48
C VAL A 21 13.02 -7.23 11.74
N GLU A 22 11.85 -6.60 11.64
CA GLU A 22 10.88 -6.41 12.75
C GLU A 22 10.07 -7.68 13.05
N LEU A 23 9.44 -8.27 12.04
CA LEU A 23 8.71 -9.53 12.17
C LEU A 23 9.57 -10.66 11.57
N TRP A 24 9.62 -11.80 12.25
CA TRP A 24 10.32 -12.97 11.74
C TRP A 24 9.92 -13.29 10.28
N HIS A 25 10.86 -13.76 9.46
CA HIS A 25 10.82 -13.92 7.99
C HIS A 25 9.48 -14.41 7.39
N HIS A 26 8.66 -15.13 8.14
CA HIS A 26 7.33 -15.57 7.74
C HIS A 26 6.35 -14.44 7.38
N TYR A 27 6.51 -13.24 7.95
CA TYR A 27 5.55 -12.15 7.75
C TYR A 27 5.81 -11.27 6.52
N ALA A 28 6.91 -11.51 5.79
CA ALA A 28 7.19 -10.79 4.54
C ALA A 28 6.08 -10.98 3.48
N PHE A 29 5.38 -12.11 3.49
CA PHE A 29 4.25 -12.39 2.59
C PHE A 29 3.04 -11.45 2.80
N LEU A 30 2.94 -10.78 3.96
CA LEU A 30 1.89 -9.81 4.21
C LEU A 30 2.04 -8.56 3.35
N ILE A 31 3.28 -8.11 3.08
CA ILE A 31 3.53 -6.92 2.24
C ILE A 31 3.00 -7.17 0.84
N ILE A 32 3.33 -8.33 0.27
CA ILE A 32 2.91 -8.71 -1.08
C ILE A 32 1.39 -8.79 -1.14
N SER A 33 0.76 -9.44 -0.15
CA SER A 33 -0.71 -9.51 -0.04
C SER A 33 -1.35 -8.12 0.08
N GLY A 34 -0.72 -7.21 0.83
CA GLY A 34 -1.18 -5.84 1.01
C GLY A 34 -1.06 -4.99 -0.25
N ALA A 35 0.03 -5.17 -1.01
CA ALA A 35 0.21 -4.57 -2.32
C ALA A 35 -0.88 -5.06 -3.29
N LEU A 36 -1.10 -6.38 -3.37
CA LEU A 36 -2.15 -6.98 -4.19
C LEU A 36 -3.55 -6.48 -3.79
N LEU A 37 -3.84 -6.37 -2.48
CA LEU A 37 -5.09 -5.82 -1.98
C LEU A 37 -5.26 -4.35 -2.37
N GLY A 38 -4.22 -3.53 -2.20
CA GLY A 38 -4.24 -2.11 -2.57
C GLY A 38 -4.52 -1.91 -4.05
N TYR A 39 -3.80 -2.63 -4.92
CA TYR A 39 -4.02 -2.60 -6.37
C TYR A 39 -5.41 -3.12 -6.77
N GLY A 40 -5.86 -4.23 -6.17
CA GLY A 40 -7.18 -4.81 -6.43
C GLY A 40 -8.32 -3.88 -5.99
N ALA A 41 -8.21 -3.29 -4.81
CA ALA A 41 -9.16 -2.29 -4.31
C ALA A 41 -9.19 -1.05 -5.20
N ALA A 42 -8.05 -0.60 -5.73
CA ALA A 42 -7.99 0.54 -6.65
C ALA A 42 -8.73 0.25 -7.97
N GLY A 43 -8.56 -0.96 -8.51
CA GLY A 43 -9.31 -1.41 -9.70
C GLY A 43 -10.81 -1.51 -9.43
N ALA A 44 -11.20 -2.13 -8.31
CA ALA A 44 -12.61 -2.25 -7.90
C ALA A 44 -13.26 -0.88 -7.67
N PHE A 45 -12.55 0.05 -7.01
CA PHE A 45 -13.01 1.42 -6.80
C PHE A 45 -13.18 2.15 -8.12
N ARG A 46 -12.25 1.99 -9.08
CA ARG A 46 -12.38 2.62 -10.40
C ARG A 46 -13.57 2.06 -11.19
N LEU A 47 -13.81 0.75 -11.12
CA LEU A 47 -14.96 0.11 -11.75
C LEU A 47 -16.29 0.61 -11.14
N ALA A 48 -16.35 0.76 -9.82
CA ALA A 48 -17.54 1.25 -9.12
C ALA A 48 -17.75 2.77 -9.27
N CYS A 49 -16.66 3.53 -9.41
CA CYS A 49 -16.68 4.99 -9.45
C CYS A 49 -16.25 5.49 -10.83
N SER A 50 -17.23 5.72 -11.71
CA SER A 50 -17.04 6.34 -13.03
C SER A 50 -16.89 7.87 -12.97
N ARG A 51 -16.30 8.38 -11.88
CA ARG A 51 -16.05 9.82 -11.75
C ARG A 51 -14.75 10.14 -12.46
N SER A 52 -14.72 11.22 -13.23
CA SER A 52 -13.48 11.71 -13.84
C SER A 52 -12.63 12.38 -12.77
N ILE A 53 -11.58 11.70 -12.33
CA ILE A 53 -10.66 12.18 -11.29
C ILE A 53 -9.35 12.51 -11.99
N HIS A 54 -8.81 13.71 -11.75
CA HIS A 54 -7.50 14.07 -12.31
C HIS A 54 -6.40 13.17 -11.70
N PRO A 55 -5.50 12.60 -12.52
CA PRO A 55 -4.45 11.69 -12.06
C PRO A 55 -3.41 12.36 -11.14
N LEU A 56 -3.34 13.68 -11.13
CA LEU A 56 -2.47 14.46 -10.24
C LEU A 56 -2.88 14.36 -8.76
N LEU A 57 -4.18 14.21 -8.47
CA LEU A 57 -4.69 14.16 -7.11
C LEU A 57 -4.18 12.92 -6.34
N PRO A 58 -4.33 11.68 -6.86
CA PRO A 58 -3.79 10.50 -6.19
C PRO A 58 -2.25 10.46 -6.18
N VAL A 59 -1.55 11.07 -7.14
CA VAL A 59 -0.08 11.19 -7.11
C VAL A 59 0.38 12.10 -5.97
N LEU A 60 -0.24 13.26 -5.81
CA LEU A 60 0.06 14.20 -4.73
C LEU A 60 -0.23 13.56 -3.38
N CYS A 61 -1.40 12.93 -3.23
CA CYS A 61 -1.73 12.20 -2.01
C CYS A 61 -0.76 11.04 -1.76
N PHE A 62 -0.33 10.30 -2.80
CA PHE A 62 0.65 9.23 -2.65
C PHE A 62 1.96 9.78 -2.08
N SER A 63 2.52 10.82 -2.70
CA SER A 63 3.77 11.44 -2.24
C SER A 63 3.66 11.99 -0.81
N LEU A 64 2.53 12.63 -0.49
CA LEU A 64 2.30 13.25 0.81
C LEU A 64 2.02 12.22 1.92
N LEU A 65 1.37 11.10 1.60
CA LEU A 65 1.06 10.05 2.56
C LEU A 65 2.18 9.03 2.74
N LEU A 66 3.11 8.90 1.79
CA LEU A 66 4.20 7.92 1.85
C LEU A 66 5.04 8.08 3.12
N ILE A 67 5.45 9.31 3.42
CA ILE A 67 6.28 9.64 4.59
C ILE A 67 5.53 9.43 5.92
N PRO A 68 4.35 10.03 6.17
CA PRO A 68 3.65 9.86 7.44
C PRO A 68 3.18 8.42 7.67
N LEU A 69 2.79 7.66 6.65
CA LEU A 69 2.45 6.24 6.82
C LEU A 69 3.68 5.40 7.13
N PHE A 70 4.82 5.69 6.50
CA PHE A 70 6.08 5.02 6.80
C PHE A 70 6.53 5.29 8.23
N LEU A 71 6.47 6.55 8.69
CA LEU A 71 6.78 6.90 10.09
C LEU A 71 5.80 6.24 11.06
N LEU A 72 4.50 6.26 10.75
CA LEU A 72 3.48 5.68 11.62
C LEU A 72 3.64 4.16 11.72
N SER A 73 4.05 3.50 10.63
CA SER A 73 4.40 2.08 10.65
C SER A 73 5.69 1.79 11.42
N SER A 74 6.67 2.70 11.42
CA SER A 74 7.91 2.54 12.20
C SER A 74 7.75 2.85 13.68
N TYR A 75 6.76 3.69 14.04
CA TYR A 75 6.46 4.04 15.42
C TYR A 75 5.65 2.98 16.17
N LEU A 76 5.17 1.96 15.47
CA LEU A 76 4.47 0.87 16.11
C LEU A 76 5.47 -0.18 16.58
N PRO A 77 5.74 -0.30 17.90
CA PRO A 77 6.53 -1.41 18.42
C PRO A 77 5.69 -2.67 18.29
N PHE A 78 5.86 -3.39 17.18
CA PHE A 78 5.21 -4.66 16.99
C PHE A 78 6.05 -5.72 17.70
N ASP A 79 5.71 -6.05 18.95
CA ASP A 79 6.39 -7.11 19.69
C ASP A 79 5.83 -8.48 19.28
N PRO A 80 6.52 -9.28 18.43
CA PRO A 80 6.04 -10.60 18.04
C PRO A 80 5.93 -11.56 19.24
N ALA A 81 6.59 -11.25 20.36
CA ALA A 81 6.56 -12.03 21.59
C ALA A 81 5.19 -12.01 22.31
N LEU A 82 4.39 -10.94 22.16
CA LEU A 82 3.05 -10.82 22.75
C LEU A 82 1.94 -11.39 21.85
N MET A 83 2.23 -11.56 20.55
CA MET A 83 1.25 -12.04 19.57
C MET A 83 0.86 -13.52 19.75
N ALA A 84 1.73 -14.33 20.37
CA ALA A 84 1.42 -15.72 20.67
C ALA A 84 0.42 -15.89 21.83
N LEU A 85 0.18 -14.84 22.63
CA LEU A 85 -0.59 -14.91 23.87
C LEU A 85 -1.98 -14.22 23.78
N ASP A 86 -2.16 -13.20 22.92
CA ASP A 86 -3.40 -12.42 22.88
C ASP A 86 -3.95 -12.15 21.45
N PRO A 87 -5.18 -12.59 21.11
CA PRO A 87 -5.80 -12.35 19.79
C PRO A 87 -6.07 -10.87 19.48
N LEU A 88 -6.08 -9.99 20.49
CA LEU A 88 -6.21 -8.54 20.31
C LEU A 88 -5.05 -7.92 19.52
N HIS A 89 -3.85 -8.53 19.56
CA HIS A 89 -2.70 -8.08 18.77
C HIS A 89 -2.87 -8.35 17.26
N GLY A 90 -3.72 -9.30 16.87
CA GLY A 90 -4.07 -9.55 15.47
C GLY A 90 -4.82 -8.38 14.81
N GLY A 91 -5.64 -7.65 15.59
CA GLY A 91 -6.32 -6.45 15.11
C GLY A 91 -5.35 -5.31 14.78
N TRP A 92 -4.28 -5.15 15.58
CA TRP A 92 -3.22 -4.18 15.30
C TRP A 92 -2.42 -4.54 14.05
N LEU A 93 -2.13 -5.82 13.84
CA LEU A 93 -1.50 -6.29 12.60
C LEU A 93 -2.36 -6.00 11.38
N LEU A 94 -3.67 -6.27 11.47
CA LEU A 94 -4.62 -5.95 10.41
C LEU A 94 -4.65 -4.44 10.13
N LEU A 95 -4.61 -3.61 11.17
CA LEU A 95 -4.62 -2.16 11.00
C LEU A 95 -3.33 -1.65 10.34
N ILE A 96 -2.16 -2.14 10.75
CA ILE A 96 -0.87 -1.88 10.07
C ILE A 96 -0.95 -2.33 8.61
N PHE A 97 -1.45 -3.54 8.36
CA PHE A 97 -1.60 -4.09 7.02
C PHE A 97 -2.49 -3.22 6.13
N LEU A 98 -3.64 -2.76 6.64
CA LEU A 98 -4.54 -1.86 5.92
C LEU A 98 -3.88 -0.51 5.66
N LEU A 99 -3.16 0.01 6.65
CA LEU A 99 -2.45 1.27 6.56
C LEU A 99 -1.35 1.19 5.50
N LEU A 100 -0.55 0.11 5.48
CA LEU A 100 0.48 -0.15 4.48
C LEU A 100 -0.09 -0.38 3.08
N ALA A 101 -1.28 -0.96 2.97
CA ALA A 101 -1.99 -1.18 1.70
C ALA A 101 -2.52 0.14 1.09
N PHE A 102 -2.76 1.16 1.91
CA PHE A 102 -3.28 2.46 1.48
C PHE A 102 -2.41 3.18 0.42
N PRO A 103 -1.08 3.32 0.56
CA PRO A 103 -0.24 3.93 -0.48
C PRO A 103 -0.24 3.10 -1.77
N PHE A 104 -0.30 1.76 -1.68
CA PHE A 104 -0.47 0.91 -2.86
C PHE A 104 -1.81 1.13 -3.56
N PHE A 105 -2.88 1.40 -2.81
CA PHE A 105 -4.17 1.79 -3.38
C PHE A 105 -4.07 3.09 -4.19
N LEU A 106 -3.41 4.12 -3.66
CA LEU A 106 -3.23 5.39 -4.39
C LEU A 106 -2.34 5.23 -5.63
N ALA A 107 -1.26 4.45 -5.53
CA ALA A 107 -0.41 4.11 -6.66
C ALA A 107 -1.20 3.36 -7.74
N GLY A 108 -2.01 2.37 -7.35
CA GLY A 108 -2.90 1.63 -8.23
C GLY A 108 -3.94 2.51 -8.91
N LEU A 109 -4.57 3.43 -8.18
CA LEU A 109 -5.57 4.34 -8.73
C LEU A 109 -4.94 5.26 -9.78
N THR A 110 -3.75 5.78 -9.50
CA THR A 110 -2.96 6.58 -10.44
C THR A 110 -2.68 5.80 -11.72
N LEU A 111 -2.25 4.55 -11.62
CA LEU A 111 -1.96 3.71 -12.78
C LEU A 111 -3.22 3.44 -13.62
N ASN A 112 -4.35 3.12 -12.98
CA ASN A 112 -5.63 2.92 -13.67
C ASN A 112 -6.05 4.17 -14.46
N LEU A 113 -6.01 5.35 -13.84
CA LEU A 113 -6.35 6.62 -14.52
C LEU A 113 -5.41 6.92 -15.69
N LEU A 114 -4.11 6.64 -15.55
CA LEU A 114 -3.14 6.81 -16.63
C LEU A 114 -3.38 5.84 -17.78
N LEU A 115 -3.80 4.60 -17.51
CA LEU A 115 -4.11 3.60 -18.53
C LEU A 115 -5.38 3.98 -19.31
N GLU A 116 -6.37 4.50 -18.61
CA GLU A 116 -7.63 4.95 -19.21
C GLU A 116 -7.40 6.17 -20.12
N ALA A 117 -6.64 7.17 -19.66
CA ALA A 117 -6.26 8.31 -20.48
C ALA A 117 -5.43 7.92 -21.71
N TYR A 118 -4.64 6.85 -21.64
CA TYR A 118 -3.92 6.34 -22.81
C TYR A 118 -4.86 5.63 -23.80
N THR A 119 -5.89 4.94 -23.30
CA THR A 119 -6.87 4.22 -24.12
C THR A 119 -7.77 5.18 -24.90
N GLU A 120 -8.06 6.37 -24.37
CA GLU A 120 -8.83 7.40 -25.08
C GLU A 120 -8.06 8.05 -26.26
N HIS A 121 -6.75 7.80 -26.38
CA HIS A 121 -5.89 8.35 -27.43
C HIS A 121 -5.42 7.32 -28.48
N ALA A 122 -5.84 6.06 -28.37
CA ALA A 122 -5.52 4.97 -29.31
C ALA A 122 -6.74 4.62 -30.19
#